data_AF-A0AA44DGV4-F1
#
_entry.id   AF-A0AA44DGV4-F1
#
_cell.length_a   1.000
_cell.length_b   1.000
_cell.length_c   1.000
_cell.angle_alpha   90.00
_cell.angle_beta   90.00
_cell.angle_gamma   90.00
#
_symmetry.space_group_name_H-M   'P 1'
#
loop_
_entity.id
_entity.type
_entity.pdbx_description
1 polymer ?
#
loop_
_entity_poly.entity_id
_entity_poly.type
_entity_poly.pdbx_seq_one_letter_code
_entity_poly.pdbx_strand_id
1 'polypeptide(L)'
;MERADGDVEEALRALDDVERARTEADILRRRLREEGRYDDTVVAEQPSGVPDSFEELWERLDTFEGVRVTAGKSRALELDETERARVWAAKAWNALRALDSYAQAAREGCNGGFYQHCTSDRPGAVNWPHKQLATVESDTTMNRWGAERIFTVPLEVDSSGRKEMQAHLKLASKGSTSPRIYFLDDTKGATGQVIVGYVGPHLTNTKTN
;
A
#
# COMPACT_ATOMS: atom_id res chain seq x y z
N MET A 1 -3.35 4.05 -32.33
CA MET A 1 -2.09 4.81 -32.51
C MET A 1 -1.74 5.56 -31.22
N GLU A 2 -2.63 6.41 -30.70
CA GLU A 2 -2.44 7.21 -29.48
C GLU A 2 -2.15 6.41 -28.18
N ARG A 3 -2.80 5.25 -27.96
CA ARG A 3 -2.53 4.39 -26.79
C ARG A 3 -1.15 3.72 -26.82
N ALA A 4 -0.74 3.23 -27.99
CA ALA A 4 0.57 2.60 -28.15
C ALA A 4 1.71 3.60 -27.97
N ASP A 5 1.50 4.85 -28.40
CA ASP A 5 2.47 5.93 -28.20
C ASP A 5 2.60 6.32 -26.71
N GLY A 6 1.47 6.38 -26.00
CA GLY A 6 1.45 6.60 -24.54
C GLY A 6 2.09 5.46 -23.73
N ASP A 7 1.87 4.21 -24.13
CA ASP A 7 2.47 3.04 -23.48
C ASP A 7 4.01 3.03 -23.67
N VAL A 8 4.49 3.43 -24.85
CA VAL A 8 5.93 3.57 -25.14
C VAL A 8 6.56 4.70 -24.31
N GLU A 9 5.90 5.85 -24.21
CA GLU A 9 6.40 6.98 -23.42
C GLU A 9 6.47 6.64 -21.91
N GLU A 10 5.47 5.91 -21.39
CA GLU A 10 5.49 5.42 -20.01
C GLU A 10 6.63 4.43 -19.77
N ALA A 11 6.87 3.51 -20.72
CA ALA A 11 7.98 2.57 -20.65
C ALA A 11 9.36 3.27 -20.69
N LEU A 12 9.52 4.31 -21.52
CA LEU A 12 10.75 5.10 -21.58
C LEU A 12 11.01 5.85 -20.27
N ARG A 13 9.99 6.47 -19.68
CA ARG A 13 10.13 7.12 -18.35
C ARG A 13 10.51 6.12 -17.27
N ALA A 14 9.90 4.94 -17.27
CA ALA A 14 10.28 3.88 -16.33
C ALA A 14 11.73 3.42 -16.52
N LEU A 15 12.22 3.36 -17.77
CA LEU A 15 13.62 3.04 -18.06
C LEU A 15 14.56 4.14 -17.55
N ASP A 16 14.28 5.41 -17.83
CA ASP A 16 15.06 6.55 -17.34
C ASP A 16 15.14 6.58 -15.81
N ASP A 17 14.03 6.28 -15.12
CA ASP A 17 14.00 6.20 -13.66
C ASP A 17 14.85 5.04 -13.13
N VAL A 18 14.83 3.88 -13.80
CA VAL A 18 15.69 2.73 -13.46
C VAL A 18 17.17 3.07 -13.68
N GLU A 19 17.53 3.73 -14.78
CA GLU A 19 18.90 4.14 -15.07
C GLU A 19 19.40 5.18 -14.06
N ARG A 20 18.55 6.14 -13.68
CA ARG A 20 18.85 7.13 -12.65
C ARG A 20 19.10 6.45 -11.31
N ALA A 21 18.21 5.55 -10.88
CA ALA A 21 18.36 4.82 -9.62
C ALA A 21 19.64 3.96 -9.59
N ARG A 22 19.99 3.31 -10.70
CA ARG A 22 21.25 2.56 -10.83
C ARG A 22 22.46 3.47 -10.70
N THR A 23 22.45 4.60 -11.40
CA THR A 23 23.53 5.59 -11.36
C THR A 23 23.72 6.14 -9.95
N GLU A 24 22.63 6.47 -9.26
CA GLU A 24 22.68 6.94 -7.88
C GLU A 24 23.23 5.89 -6.93
N ALA A 25 22.78 4.63 -7.04
CA ALA A 25 23.31 3.52 -6.25
C ALA A 25 24.82 3.34 -6.46
N ASP A 26 25.30 3.45 -7.69
CA ASP A 26 26.73 3.33 -8.00
C ASP A 26 27.55 4.51 -7.45
N ILE A 27 27.00 5.73 -7.50
CA ILE A 27 27.62 6.91 -6.86
C ILE A 27 27.74 6.70 -5.34
N LEU A 28 26.67 6.24 -4.69
CA LEU A 28 26.66 6.00 -3.24
C LEU A 28 27.62 4.87 -2.85
N ARG A 29 27.63 3.76 -3.59
CA ARG A 29 28.60 2.67 -3.38
C ARG A 29 30.04 3.16 -3.53
N ARG A 30 30.31 4.01 -4.52
CA ARG A 30 31.66 4.58 -4.70
C ARG A 30 32.07 5.43 -3.49
N ARG A 31 31.18 6.30 -3.01
CA ARG A 31 31.42 7.13 -1.81
C ARG A 31 31.70 6.27 -0.57
N LEU A 32 30.91 5.23 -0.33
CA LEU A 32 31.13 4.30 0.79
C LEU A 32 32.50 3.62 0.70
N ARG A 33 32.93 3.22 -0.51
CA ARG A 33 34.27 2.65 -0.72
C ARG A 33 35.39 3.66 -0.47
N GLU A 34 35.21 4.91 -0.91
CA GLU A 34 36.17 6.00 -0.66
C GLU A 34 36.31 6.29 0.85
N GLU A 35 35.25 6.06 1.65
CA GLU A 35 35.25 6.13 3.12
C GLU A 35 35.75 4.85 3.81
N GLY A 36 36.16 3.82 3.06
CA GLY A 36 36.62 2.54 3.61
C GLY A 36 35.51 1.61 4.11
N ARG A 37 34.24 1.95 3.86
CA ARG A 37 33.04 1.20 4.29
C ARG A 37 32.62 0.18 3.22
N TYR A 38 33.54 -0.70 2.86
CA TYR A 38 33.33 -1.67 1.77
C TYR A 38 32.18 -2.64 2.04
N ASP A 39 32.06 -3.13 3.27
CA ASP A 39 31.03 -4.10 3.67
C ASP A 39 29.62 -3.53 3.52
N ASP A 40 29.45 -2.22 3.74
CA ASP A 40 28.17 -1.53 3.56
C ASP A 40 27.74 -1.38 2.09
N THR A 41 28.62 -1.72 1.13
CA THR A 41 28.27 -1.72 -0.31
C THR A 41 27.65 -3.03 -0.78
N VAL A 42 27.71 -4.08 0.04
CA VAL A 42 27.18 -5.41 -0.27
C VAL A 42 25.72 -5.47 0.15
N VAL A 43 24.84 -5.68 -0.83
CA VAL A 43 23.43 -5.99 -0.56
C VAL A 43 23.34 -7.50 -0.32
N ALA A 44 23.39 -7.90 0.95
CA ALA A 44 23.46 -9.30 1.37
C ALA A 44 22.23 -10.12 0.96
N GLU A 45 21.06 -9.49 0.96
CA GLU A 45 19.79 -10.10 0.52
C GLU A 45 19.18 -9.22 -0.56
N GLN A 46 18.90 -9.80 -1.73
CA GLN A 46 18.13 -9.07 -2.74
C GLN A 46 16.71 -8.87 -2.21
N PRO A 47 16.18 -7.64 -2.24
CA PRO A 47 14.81 -7.41 -1.85
C PRO A 47 13.90 -8.24 -2.75
N SER A 48 13.00 -9.00 -2.15
CA SER A 48 11.97 -9.73 -2.90
C SER A 48 11.22 -8.75 -3.78
N GLY A 49 10.95 -9.16 -5.04
CA GLY A 49 10.15 -8.38 -5.96
C GLY A 49 8.72 -8.15 -5.46
N VAL A 50 7.95 -7.40 -6.25
CA VAL A 50 6.50 -7.34 -6.06
C VAL A 50 5.89 -8.74 -6.22
N PRO A 51 4.84 -9.09 -5.46
CA PRO A 51 4.16 -10.38 -5.61
C PRO A 51 3.45 -10.47 -6.97
N ASP A 52 3.41 -11.68 -7.53
CA ASP A 52 2.76 -11.99 -8.80
C ASP A 52 1.25 -12.29 -8.62
N SER A 53 0.79 -12.55 -7.39
CA SER A 53 -0.63 -12.80 -7.05
C SER A 53 -0.99 -12.29 -5.64
N PHE A 54 -2.29 -12.21 -5.34
CA PHE A 54 -2.78 -11.95 -3.98
C PHE A 54 -2.50 -13.13 -3.04
N GLU A 55 -2.41 -14.35 -3.56
CA GLU A 55 -1.94 -15.51 -2.80
C GLU A 55 -0.51 -15.30 -2.27
N GLU A 56 0.43 -14.96 -3.16
CA GLU A 56 1.83 -14.68 -2.80
C GLU A 56 1.96 -13.43 -1.92
N LEU A 57 1.15 -12.40 -2.18
CA LEU A 57 1.06 -11.24 -1.29
C LEU A 57 0.71 -11.66 0.14
N TRP A 58 -0.24 -12.59 0.30
CA TRP A 58 -0.70 -13.03 1.62
C TRP A 58 0.35 -13.79 2.40
N GLU A 59 1.23 -14.52 1.71
CA GLU A 59 2.35 -15.25 2.30
C GLU A 59 3.44 -14.33 2.86
N ARG A 60 3.46 -13.06 2.43
CA ARG A 60 4.49 -12.08 2.79
C ARG A 60 3.99 -10.97 3.73
N LEU A 61 2.77 -11.07 4.26
CA LEU A 61 2.20 -10.01 5.10
C LEU A 61 2.95 -9.84 6.43
N ASP A 62 3.64 -10.87 6.90
CA ASP A 62 4.48 -10.85 8.10
C ASP A 62 5.74 -9.97 7.96
N THR A 63 6.09 -9.58 6.73
CA THR A 63 7.20 -8.64 6.47
C THR A 63 6.91 -7.20 6.91
N PHE A 64 5.64 -6.85 7.19
CA PHE A 64 5.24 -5.52 7.63
C PHE A 64 5.12 -5.44 9.16
N GLU A 65 6.00 -4.67 9.80
CA GLU A 65 5.96 -4.49 11.26
C GLU A 65 4.92 -3.45 11.71
N GLY A 66 4.73 -2.42 10.91
CA GLY A 66 3.83 -1.30 11.17
C GLY A 66 2.41 -1.51 10.66
N VAL A 67 2.15 -2.61 9.95
CA VAL A 67 0.83 -2.96 9.43
C VAL A 67 0.35 -4.26 10.04
N ARG A 68 -0.88 -4.25 10.58
CA ARG A 68 -1.55 -5.45 11.08
C ARG A 68 -2.75 -5.77 10.22
N VAL A 69 -2.67 -6.86 9.46
CA VAL A 69 -3.77 -7.29 8.60
C VAL A 69 -4.74 -8.16 9.40
N THR A 70 -5.97 -7.66 9.57
CA THR A 70 -7.11 -8.41 10.13
C THR A 70 -8.13 -8.82 9.06
N ALA A 71 -7.91 -8.41 7.82
CA ALA A 71 -8.70 -8.80 6.66
C ALA A 71 -8.70 -10.32 6.44
N GLY A 72 -9.83 -10.86 5.98
CA GLY A 72 -9.90 -12.25 5.53
C GLY A 72 -9.25 -12.44 4.16
N LYS A 73 -8.46 -13.51 3.99
CA LYS A 73 -7.75 -13.85 2.73
C LYS A 73 -8.70 -14.07 1.55
N SER A 74 -9.91 -14.59 1.78
CA SER A 74 -10.83 -15.02 0.73
C SER A 74 -11.16 -13.94 -0.31
N ARG A 75 -11.52 -12.73 0.15
CA ARG A 75 -11.88 -11.62 -0.75
C ARG A 75 -10.69 -11.13 -1.58
N ALA A 76 -9.48 -11.24 -1.06
CA ALA A 76 -8.28 -10.89 -1.81
C ALA A 76 -8.00 -11.91 -2.91
N LEU A 77 -8.16 -13.21 -2.62
CA LEU A 77 -7.93 -14.29 -3.60
C LEU A 77 -8.92 -14.27 -4.78
N GLU A 78 -10.14 -13.77 -4.60
CA GLU A 78 -11.08 -13.56 -5.73
C GLU A 78 -10.47 -12.66 -6.82
N LEU A 79 -9.50 -11.81 -6.49
CA LEU A 79 -8.84 -10.93 -7.46
C LEU A 79 -7.84 -11.68 -8.36
N ASP A 80 -7.37 -12.85 -7.93
CA ASP A 80 -6.42 -13.69 -8.69
C ASP A 80 -7.06 -14.34 -9.92
N GLU A 81 -8.40 -14.41 -9.97
CA GLU A 81 -9.16 -14.91 -11.13
C GLU A 81 -9.20 -13.90 -12.30
N THR A 82 -8.62 -12.70 -12.13
CA THR A 82 -8.68 -11.63 -13.12
C THR A 82 -7.37 -11.48 -13.89
N GLU A 83 -7.44 -11.07 -15.16
CA GLU A 83 -6.25 -10.79 -15.99
C GLU A 83 -5.33 -9.70 -15.40
N ARG A 84 -5.83 -8.90 -14.46
CA ARG A 84 -5.09 -7.81 -13.81
C ARG A 84 -4.58 -8.18 -12.42
N ALA A 85 -4.73 -9.43 -11.99
CA ALA A 85 -4.31 -9.95 -10.68
C ALA A 85 -2.91 -9.47 -10.29
N ARG A 86 -1.92 -9.77 -11.13
CA ARG A 86 -0.51 -9.38 -10.93
C ARG A 86 -0.32 -7.88 -10.71
N VAL A 87 -0.94 -7.06 -11.55
CA VAL A 87 -0.84 -5.59 -11.44
C VAL A 87 -1.47 -5.10 -10.14
N TRP A 88 -2.59 -5.69 -9.72
CA TRP A 88 -3.27 -5.33 -8.49
C TRP A 88 -2.55 -5.84 -7.24
N ALA A 89 -1.95 -7.03 -7.28
CA ALA A 89 -1.11 -7.57 -6.23
C ALA A 89 0.13 -6.70 -6.01
N ALA A 90 0.83 -6.32 -7.08
CA ALA A 90 1.96 -5.40 -7.02
C ALA A 90 1.58 -4.02 -6.45
N LYS A 91 0.39 -3.51 -6.79
CA LYS A 91 -0.13 -2.26 -6.21
C LYS A 91 -0.51 -2.41 -4.75
N ALA A 92 -1.12 -3.54 -4.36
CA ALA A 92 -1.45 -3.82 -2.97
C ALA A 92 -0.18 -3.90 -2.11
N TRP A 93 0.86 -4.56 -2.61
CA TRP A 93 2.17 -4.58 -1.97
C TRP A 93 2.73 -3.17 -1.73
N ASN A 94 2.74 -2.32 -2.76
CA ASN A 94 3.20 -0.94 -2.62
C ASN A 94 2.33 -0.10 -1.68
N ALA A 95 1.02 -0.34 -1.67
CA ALA A 95 0.09 0.29 -0.74
C ALA A 95 0.39 -0.09 0.71
N LEU A 96 0.62 -1.37 0.99
CA LEU A 96 0.99 -1.85 2.33
C LEU A 96 2.36 -1.31 2.76
N ARG A 97 3.35 -1.27 1.84
CA ARG A 97 4.65 -0.62 2.11
C ARG A 97 4.51 0.86 2.45
N ALA A 98 3.59 1.58 1.80
CA ALA A 98 3.34 2.98 2.13
C ALA A 98 2.73 3.14 3.53
N LEU A 99 1.76 2.28 3.89
CA LEU A 99 1.17 2.26 5.24
C LEU A 99 2.22 1.88 6.30
N ASP A 100 3.09 0.93 6.01
CA ASP A 100 4.18 0.51 6.89
C ASP A 100 5.21 1.63 7.10
N SER A 101 5.64 2.28 6.02
CA SER A 101 6.51 3.46 6.06
C SER A 101 5.89 4.59 6.87
N TYR A 102 4.57 4.79 6.77
CA TYR A 102 3.85 5.75 7.60
C TYR A 102 3.85 5.36 9.08
N ALA A 103 3.57 4.11 9.42
CA ALA A 103 3.60 3.65 10.80
C ALA A 103 5.01 3.80 11.42
N GLN A 104 6.07 3.53 10.65
CA GLN A 104 7.45 3.81 11.06
C GLN A 104 7.66 5.31 11.33
N ALA A 105 7.25 6.18 10.40
CA ALA A 105 7.38 7.63 10.59
C ALA A 105 6.59 8.14 11.81
N ALA A 106 5.39 7.59 12.05
CA ALA A 106 4.58 7.92 13.22
C ALA A 106 5.28 7.50 14.53
N ARG A 107 5.89 6.30 14.58
CA ARG A 107 6.68 5.83 15.73
C ARG A 107 7.87 6.74 16.04
N GLU A 108 8.48 7.32 15.02
CA GLU A 108 9.60 8.26 15.16
C GLU A 108 9.16 9.70 15.50
N GLY A 109 7.85 9.93 15.72
CA GLY A 109 7.34 11.23 16.15
C GLY A 109 6.95 12.18 15.01
N CYS A 110 6.76 11.67 13.79
CA CYS A 110 6.23 12.48 12.69
C CYS A 110 4.82 12.98 13.02
N ASN A 111 4.60 14.29 12.87
CA ASN A 111 3.31 14.92 13.08
C ASN A 111 2.47 14.86 11.80
N GLY A 112 1.44 14.01 11.77
CA GLY A 112 0.48 13.95 10.68
C GLY A 112 -0.29 12.63 10.62
N GLY A 113 -1.29 12.57 9.75
CA GLY A 113 -1.93 11.33 9.33
C GLY A 113 -1.27 10.77 8.06
N PHE A 114 -1.77 9.62 7.60
CA PHE A 114 -1.29 8.99 6.36
C PHE A 114 -1.35 9.92 5.13
N TYR A 115 -2.35 10.81 5.05
CA TYR A 115 -2.46 11.78 3.97
C TYR A 115 -1.25 12.74 3.89
N GLN A 116 -0.80 13.25 5.04
CA GLN A 116 0.38 14.11 5.14
C GLN A 116 1.66 13.31 4.84
N HIS A 117 1.74 12.06 5.31
CA HIS A 117 2.87 11.18 4.99
C HIS A 117 3.07 11.01 3.48
N CYS A 118 1.98 10.90 2.71
CA CYS A 118 2.05 10.81 1.25
C CYS A 118 2.65 12.05 0.56
N THR A 119 2.82 13.17 1.28
CA THR A 119 3.53 14.38 0.80
C THR A 119 4.95 14.53 1.36
N SER A 120 5.39 13.59 2.19
CA SER A 120 6.71 13.64 2.79
C SER A 120 7.79 13.44 1.73
N ASP A 121 8.80 14.29 1.78
CA ASP A 121 10.06 14.19 1.03
C ASP A 121 11.15 13.51 1.87
N ARG A 122 10.80 12.90 3.01
CA ARG A 122 11.74 12.21 3.89
C ARG A 122 12.48 11.11 3.09
N PRO A 123 13.82 11.05 3.17
CA PRO A 123 14.59 9.98 2.56
C PRO A 123 14.09 8.61 2.99
N GLY A 124 13.81 7.73 2.03
CA GLY A 124 13.30 6.39 2.27
C GLY A 124 11.79 6.28 2.52
N ALA A 125 11.04 7.40 2.53
CA ALA A 125 9.58 7.34 2.64
C ALA A 125 8.97 6.66 1.41
N VAL A 126 8.09 5.69 1.66
CA VAL A 126 7.25 5.09 0.61
C VAL A 126 5.92 5.82 0.62
N ASN A 127 5.62 6.52 -0.48
CA ASN A 127 4.43 7.36 -0.60
C ASN A 127 3.34 6.68 -1.43
N TRP A 128 2.09 7.11 -1.23
CA TRP A 128 0.94 6.67 -2.03
C TRP A 128 0.30 7.85 -2.79
N PRO A 129 -0.16 7.68 -4.04
CA PRO A 129 -0.75 8.79 -4.79
C PRO A 129 -2.05 9.30 -4.14
N HIS A 130 -2.12 10.61 -3.87
CA HIS A 130 -3.31 11.24 -3.28
C HIS A 130 -4.61 10.95 -4.01
N LYS A 131 -4.59 10.92 -5.35
CA LYS A 131 -5.79 10.62 -6.16
C LYS A 131 -6.34 9.19 -5.92
N GLN A 132 -5.51 8.31 -5.37
CA GLN A 132 -5.84 6.93 -5.03
C GLN A 132 -6.05 6.72 -3.52
N LEU A 133 -5.98 7.77 -2.71
CA LEU A 133 -6.34 7.76 -1.30
C LEU A 133 -7.71 8.44 -1.11
N ALA A 134 -8.58 7.82 -0.33
CA ALA A 134 -9.78 8.46 0.21
C ALA A 134 -9.71 8.39 1.74
N THR A 135 -9.81 9.53 2.40
CA THR A 135 -9.77 9.61 3.88
C THR A 135 -11.12 9.29 4.51
N VAL A 136 -12.21 9.44 3.74
CA VAL A 136 -13.59 9.14 4.16
C VAL A 136 -14.36 8.47 3.02
N GLU A 137 -15.38 7.71 3.38
CA GLU A 137 -16.34 7.13 2.45
C GLU A 137 -17.46 8.15 2.20
N SER A 138 -18.14 8.05 1.06
CA SER A 138 -19.24 8.97 0.76
C SER A 138 -20.43 8.76 1.71
N ASP A 139 -21.05 9.86 2.17
CA ASP A 139 -22.24 9.82 3.05
C ASP A 139 -23.35 8.93 2.50
N THR A 140 -23.62 9.02 1.19
CA THR A 140 -24.62 8.19 0.51
C THR A 140 -24.32 6.70 0.66
N THR A 141 -23.04 6.32 0.57
CA THR A 141 -22.60 4.93 0.70
C THR A 141 -22.66 4.47 2.14
N MET A 142 -22.22 5.31 3.10
CA MET A 142 -22.30 4.99 4.53
C MET A 142 -23.75 4.83 5.00
N ASN A 143 -24.66 5.68 4.54
CA ASN A 143 -26.08 5.61 4.90
C ASN A 143 -26.79 4.36 4.36
N ARG A 144 -26.33 3.78 3.26
CA ARG A 144 -26.98 2.62 2.61
C ARG A 144 -26.27 1.29 2.90
N TRP A 145 -24.94 1.31 2.96
CA TRP A 145 -24.07 0.13 3.03
C TRP A 145 -22.91 0.29 4.03
N GLY A 146 -23.07 1.17 5.03
CA GLY A 146 -22.06 1.39 6.07
C GLY A 146 -21.70 0.12 6.86
N ALA A 147 -22.65 -0.81 7.02
CA ALA A 147 -22.40 -2.10 7.68
C ALA A 147 -21.30 -2.93 7.01
N GLU A 148 -21.10 -2.79 5.69
CA GLU A 148 -20.01 -3.47 4.97
C GLU A 148 -18.62 -2.86 5.27
N ARG A 149 -18.58 -1.65 5.83
CA ARG A 149 -17.33 -0.96 6.25
C ARG A 149 -16.97 -1.21 7.71
N ILE A 150 -17.64 -2.17 8.37
CA ILE A 150 -17.31 -2.59 9.74
C ILE A 150 -16.45 -3.85 9.66
N PHE A 151 -15.16 -3.73 9.97
CA PHE A 151 -14.20 -4.83 9.86
C PHE A 151 -13.70 -5.29 11.23
N THR A 152 -13.10 -6.48 11.25
CA THR A 152 -12.47 -7.05 12.44
C THR A 152 -11.26 -6.21 12.85
N VAL A 153 -11.11 -5.96 14.15
CA VAL A 153 -9.93 -5.32 14.73
C VAL A 153 -9.48 -6.08 15.98
N PRO A 154 -8.22 -5.93 16.43
CA PRO A 154 -7.79 -6.47 17.72
C PRO A 154 -8.61 -5.90 18.88
N LEU A 155 -8.79 -6.68 19.95
CA LEU A 155 -9.58 -6.26 21.11
C LEU A 155 -8.98 -5.05 21.84
N GLU A 156 -7.66 -4.84 21.75
CA GLU A 156 -7.00 -3.64 22.27
C GLU A 156 -7.37 -2.35 21.51
N VAL A 157 -7.83 -2.48 20.25
CA VAL A 157 -8.28 -1.35 19.42
C VAL A 157 -9.74 -1.02 19.68
N ASP A 158 -10.58 -2.05 19.84
CA ASP A 158 -11.99 -1.93 20.21
C ASP A 158 -12.46 -3.20 20.91
N SER A 159 -13.06 -3.06 22.10
CA SER A 159 -13.52 -4.20 22.91
C SER A 159 -14.57 -5.08 22.22
N SER A 160 -15.28 -4.57 21.21
CA SER A 160 -16.23 -5.35 20.41
C SER A 160 -15.55 -6.26 19.38
N GLY A 161 -14.24 -6.06 19.13
CA GLY A 161 -13.48 -6.72 18.06
C GLY A 161 -13.84 -6.23 16.66
N ARG A 162 -14.64 -5.16 16.53
CA ARG A 162 -15.07 -4.61 15.26
C ARG A 162 -14.99 -3.08 15.25
N LYS A 163 -14.63 -2.51 14.11
CA LYS A 163 -14.59 -1.05 13.94
C LYS A 163 -14.95 -0.64 12.53
N GLU A 164 -15.61 0.50 12.41
CA GLU A 164 -15.84 1.14 11.12
C GLU A 164 -14.50 1.64 10.54
N MET A 165 -14.26 1.35 9.26
CA MET A 165 -13.12 1.89 8.52
C MET A 165 -13.62 2.53 7.24
N GLN A 166 -13.47 3.85 7.13
CA GLN A 166 -13.85 4.61 5.94
C GLN A 166 -12.66 4.91 5.03
N ALA A 167 -11.48 5.10 5.63
CA ALA A 167 -10.26 5.40 4.89
C ALA A 167 -9.87 4.20 4.02
N HIS A 168 -9.58 4.46 2.74
CA HIS A 168 -9.27 3.40 1.80
C HIS A 168 -8.35 3.83 0.66
N LEU A 169 -7.59 2.85 0.16
CA LEU A 169 -6.69 2.97 -0.99
C LEU A 169 -7.32 2.30 -2.21
N LYS A 170 -7.24 2.94 -3.37
CA LYS A 170 -7.77 2.46 -4.65
C LYS A 170 -6.64 1.82 -5.46
N LEU A 171 -6.69 0.51 -5.65
CA LEU A 171 -5.72 -0.21 -6.48
C LEU A 171 -6.03 -0.04 -7.97
N ALA A 172 -7.30 0.15 -8.29
CA ALA A 172 -7.75 0.58 -9.61
C ALA A 172 -8.94 1.54 -9.50
N SER A 173 -9.00 2.51 -10.41
CA SER A 173 -10.09 3.49 -10.51
C SER A 173 -10.97 3.30 -11.75
N LYS A 174 -10.66 2.30 -12.59
CA LYS A 174 -11.35 2.00 -13.85
C LYS A 174 -11.66 0.50 -13.91
N GLY A 175 -12.90 0.15 -14.28
CA GLY A 175 -13.40 -1.23 -14.39
C GLY A 175 -14.36 -1.61 -13.26
N SER A 176 -15.09 -2.71 -13.46
CA SER A 176 -16.12 -3.20 -12.54
C SER A 176 -15.55 -3.64 -11.18
N THR A 177 -14.42 -4.35 -11.16
CA THR A 177 -13.85 -4.89 -9.91
C THR A 177 -13.27 -3.82 -8.99
N SER A 178 -12.58 -2.82 -9.54
CA SER A 178 -11.93 -1.68 -8.86
C SER A 178 -11.47 -1.98 -7.40
N PRO A 179 -10.42 -2.78 -7.20
CA PRO A 179 -10.07 -3.29 -5.87
C PRO A 179 -9.63 -2.19 -4.89
N ARG A 180 -9.87 -2.44 -3.60
CA ARG A 180 -9.62 -1.51 -2.49
C ARG A 180 -8.93 -2.15 -1.30
N ILE A 181 -8.23 -1.32 -0.53
CA ILE A 181 -7.72 -1.65 0.81
C ILE A 181 -8.38 -0.68 1.79
N TYR A 182 -9.17 -1.17 2.75
CA TYR A 182 -9.69 -0.35 3.86
C TYR A 182 -8.79 -0.51 5.08
N PHE A 183 -8.51 0.60 5.75
CA PHE A 183 -7.62 0.63 6.90
C PHE A 183 -8.09 1.59 7.99
N LEU A 184 -7.60 1.33 9.20
CA LEU A 184 -7.73 2.17 10.38
C LEU A 184 -6.33 2.59 10.84
N ASP A 185 -6.16 3.88 11.05
CA ASP A 185 -4.94 4.43 11.64
C ASP A 185 -5.01 4.30 13.17
N ASP A 186 -4.25 3.35 13.73
CA ASP A 186 -4.07 3.15 15.16
C ASP A 186 -2.60 3.44 15.57
N THR A 187 -1.87 4.22 14.76
CA THR A 187 -0.44 4.52 14.99
C THR A 187 -0.19 5.35 16.24
N LYS A 188 -1.19 6.12 16.68
CA LYS A 188 -1.20 6.86 17.95
C LYS A 188 -2.05 6.18 19.02
N GLY A 189 -2.56 5.00 18.72
CA GLY A 189 -3.47 4.24 19.56
C GLY A 189 -2.78 3.09 20.29
N ALA A 190 -3.55 2.04 20.60
CA ALA A 190 -3.12 0.96 21.47
C ALA A 190 -2.06 0.04 20.81
N THR A 191 -2.13 -0.13 19.48
CA THR A 191 -1.22 -1.00 18.74
C THR A 191 0.02 -0.28 18.23
N GLY A 192 -0.08 1.03 17.97
CA GLY A 192 0.98 1.76 17.27
C GLY A 192 1.13 1.35 15.80
N GLN A 193 0.11 0.70 15.22
CA GLN A 193 0.11 0.14 13.87
C GLN A 193 -1.03 0.70 13.02
N VAL A 194 -0.95 0.49 11.71
CA VAL A 194 -2.10 0.62 10.82
C VAL A 194 -2.81 -0.72 10.73
N ILE A 195 -4.11 -0.75 11.01
CA ILE A 195 -4.92 -1.98 10.92
C ILE A 195 -5.57 -2.04 9.54
N VAL A 196 -5.31 -3.11 8.78
CA VAL A 196 -5.93 -3.35 7.47
C VAL A 196 -7.08 -4.34 7.64
N GLY A 197 -8.30 -3.82 7.57
CA GLY A 197 -9.52 -4.61 7.79
C GLY A 197 -10.09 -5.25 6.52
N TYR A 198 -9.69 -4.80 5.33
CA TYR A 198 -10.17 -5.36 4.07
C TYR A 198 -9.17 -5.18 2.93
N VAL A 199 -9.03 -6.24 2.13
CA VAL A 199 -8.38 -6.23 0.81
C VAL A 199 -9.27 -7.04 -0.12
N GLY A 200 -9.72 -6.46 -1.22
CA GLY A 200 -10.60 -7.18 -2.14
C GLY A 200 -11.26 -6.29 -3.19
N PRO A 201 -12.26 -6.84 -3.92
CA PRO A 201 -13.09 -6.10 -4.84
C PRO A 201 -13.76 -4.89 -4.19
N HIS A 202 -14.25 -3.98 -5.02
CA HIS A 202 -15.10 -2.88 -4.56
C HIS A 202 -16.29 -3.42 -3.74
N LEU A 203 -16.46 -2.91 -2.51
CA LEU A 203 -17.67 -3.12 -1.72
C LEU A 203 -18.89 -2.45 -2.36
N THR A 204 -20.10 -2.85 -2.01
CA THR A 204 -21.31 -2.31 -2.64
C THR A 204 -21.35 -0.79 -2.53
N ASN A 205 -21.72 -0.13 -3.63
CA ASN A 205 -21.89 1.31 -3.68
C ASN A 205 -22.86 1.74 -4.78
N THR A 206 -23.01 3.05 -4.98
CA THR A 206 -23.89 3.64 -6.00
C THR A 206 -23.53 3.30 -7.46
N LYS A 207 -22.40 2.64 -7.72
CA LYS A 207 -21.89 2.29 -9.06
C LYS A 207 -21.77 0.79 -9.31
N THR A 208 -21.99 -0.04 -8.29
CA THR A 208 -21.90 -1.50 -8.35
C THR A 208 -23.28 -2.05 -7.97
N ASN A 209 -24.14 -2.23 -8.99
CA ASN A 209 -25.43 -2.89 -8.91
C ASN A 209 -25.47 -3.99 -9.97
#